data_AF-A0A0V8QDQ9-F1
#
_entry.id   AF-A0A0V8QDQ9-F1
#
_cell.length_a   1.000
_cell.length_b   1.000
_cell.length_c   1.000
_cell.angle_alpha   90.00
_cell.angle_beta   90.00
_cell.angle_gamma   90.00
#
_symmetry.space_group_name_H-M   'P 1'
#
loop_
_entity.id
_entity.type
_entity.pdbx_description
1 polymer ?
#
loop_
_entity_poly.entity_id
_entity_poly.type
_entity_poly.pdbx_seq_one_letter_code
_entity_poly.pdbx_strand_id
1 'polypeptide(L)'
;MNFLKLLKIEFMKVKRGKIVPLIFIAPLLVVASGVANLQSYFTPEYSNVWAAMFIQSALVYSYYLLPFSMIVVCVMIAGRETGNNGILKMLALPVSRYALSAAKFCVLLFYLFMEMVVFLASFVIAGLIAASSTGITEALPIMYLLKWCTGLFLTMIPSVAAMWAITILFDKPLLSVGLNLFLVIPGVLVANTSLWIAYPYCYSGYLVSCSLHDFTTTGVSTGFDLFPFLLCAALIFALMLSVAVTRFGKKEMG
;
A
#
# COMPACT_ATOMS: atom_id res chain seq x y z
N MET A 1 -12.17 -10.20 26.55
CA MET A 1 -11.65 -11.06 25.46
C MET A 1 -10.24 -10.61 25.10
N ASN A 2 -9.26 -11.52 24.92
CA ASN A 2 -7.89 -11.14 24.56
C ASN A 2 -7.83 -10.63 23.10
N PHE A 3 -6.96 -9.66 22.81
CA PHE A 3 -6.74 -9.06 21.50
C PHE A 3 -6.40 -10.09 20.42
N LEU A 4 -5.58 -11.09 20.72
CA LEU A 4 -5.24 -12.16 19.75
C LEU A 4 -6.46 -12.98 19.32
N LYS A 5 -7.40 -13.23 20.24
CA LYS A 5 -8.66 -13.91 19.90
C LYS A 5 -9.53 -13.02 19.01
N LEU A 6 -9.59 -11.72 19.30
CA LEU A 6 -10.30 -10.74 18.49
C LEU A 6 -9.72 -10.65 17.08
N LEU A 7 -8.40 -10.56 16.95
CA LEU A 7 -7.70 -10.54 15.67
C LEU A 7 -7.99 -11.81 14.86
N LYS A 8 -7.99 -12.98 15.49
CA LYS A 8 -8.37 -14.25 14.84
C LYS A 8 -9.81 -14.21 14.31
N ILE A 9 -10.75 -13.63 15.05
CA ILE A 9 -12.14 -13.47 14.60
C ILE A 9 -12.20 -12.56 13.37
N GLU A 10 -11.48 -11.44 13.39
CA GLU A 10 -11.43 -10.51 12.25
C GLU A 10 -10.82 -11.19 11.00
N PHE A 11 -9.78 -12.00 11.15
CA PHE A 11 -9.25 -12.81 10.05
C PHE A 11 -10.25 -13.83 9.52
N MET A 12 -11.03 -14.48 10.39
CA MET A 12 -12.06 -15.44 9.96
C MET A 12 -13.17 -14.75 9.15
N LYS A 13 -13.56 -13.52 9.51
CA LYS A 13 -14.56 -12.74 8.75
C LYS A 13 -14.10 -12.46 7.32
N VAL A 14 -12.81 -12.19 7.14
CA VAL A 14 -12.27 -11.84 5.82
C VAL A 14 -11.87 -13.03 4.96
N LYS A 15 -11.62 -14.20 5.58
CA LYS A 15 -11.16 -15.43 4.92
C LYS A 15 -12.08 -15.92 3.79
N ARG A 16 -13.40 -15.83 3.96
CA ARG A 16 -14.39 -16.26 2.93
C ARG A 16 -14.72 -15.14 1.91
N GLY A 17 -13.95 -14.06 1.93
CA GLY A 17 -14.16 -12.89 1.10
C GLY A 17 -13.55 -12.97 -0.29
N LYS A 18 -14.05 -12.12 -1.19
CA LYS A 18 -13.43 -11.85 -2.50
C LYS A 18 -12.24 -10.86 -2.43
N ILE A 19 -11.74 -10.52 -1.23
CA ILE A 19 -10.64 -9.54 -1.06
C ILE A 19 -9.34 -10.10 -1.66
N VAL A 20 -9.00 -11.36 -1.34
CA VAL A 20 -7.76 -12.01 -1.79
C VAL A 20 -7.60 -12.03 -3.32
N PRO A 21 -8.56 -12.52 -4.12
CA PRO A 21 -8.39 -12.49 -5.58
C PRO A 21 -8.36 -11.07 -6.15
N LEU A 22 -8.99 -10.09 -5.50
CA LEU A 22 -9.02 -8.71 -5.96
C LEU A 22 -7.64 -8.02 -5.81
N ILE A 23 -6.96 -8.22 -4.68
CA ILE A 23 -5.64 -7.62 -4.43
C ILE A 23 -4.55 -8.17 -5.36
N PHE A 24 -4.79 -9.27 -6.09
CA PHE A 24 -3.83 -9.83 -7.04
C PHE A 24 -3.86 -9.13 -8.40
N ILE A 25 -4.97 -8.48 -8.75
CA ILE A 25 -5.18 -7.91 -10.09
C ILE A 25 -4.15 -6.79 -10.36
N ALA A 26 -3.99 -5.88 -9.41
CA ALA A 26 -3.10 -4.72 -9.54
C ALA A 26 -1.62 -5.11 -9.72
N PRO A 27 -1.02 -5.95 -8.84
CA PRO A 27 0.35 -6.41 -9.01
C PRO A 27 0.60 -7.17 -10.32
N LEU A 28 -0.34 -8.03 -10.75
CA LEU A 28 -0.19 -8.80 -11.98
C LEU A 28 -0.22 -7.91 -13.23
N LEU A 29 -1.14 -6.94 -13.27
CA LEU A 29 -1.28 -6.02 -14.40
C LEU A 29 -0.02 -5.19 -14.62
N VAL A 30 0.55 -4.62 -13.55
CA VAL A 30 1.70 -3.71 -13.67
C VAL A 30 3.01 -4.43 -13.90
N VAL A 31 3.18 -5.63 -13.31
CA VAL A 31 4.35 -6.42 -13.62
C VAL A 31 4.34 -6.86 -15.09
N ALA A 32 3.19 -7.29 -15.61
CA ALA A 32 3.07 -7.64 -17.03
C ALA A 32 3.42 -6.45 -17.94
N SER A 33 2.92 -5.24 -17.65
CA SER A 33 3.21 -4.05 -18.46
C SER A 33 4.62 -3.52 -18.29
N GLY A 34 5.19 -3.55 -17.09
CA GLY A 34 6.55 -3.07 -16.83
C GLY A 34 7.62 -3.97 -17.45
N VAL A 35 7.41 -5.30 -17.42
CA VAL A 35 8.32 -6.26 -18.06
C VAL A 35 8.16 -6.26 -19.58
N ALA A 36 6.95 -6.08 -20.13
CA ALA A 36 6.73 -6.08 -21.57
C ALA A 36 7.37 -4.86 -22.29
N ASN A 37 7.50 -3.72 -21.60
CA ASN A 37 8.04 -2.48 -22.18
C ASN A 37 9.58 -2.40 -22.18
N LEU A 38 10.28 -3.46 -21.79
CA LEU A 38 11.74 -3.57 -21.72
C LEU A 38 12.46 -3.04 -22.97
N GLN A 39 11.95 -3.32 -24.17
CA GLN A 39 12.62 -2.96 -25.42
C GLN A 39 12.76 -1.45 -25.67
N SER A 40 11.89 -0.62 -25.08
CA SER A 40 12.00 0.84 -25.21
C SER A 40 13.15 1.46 -24.40
N TYR A 41 13.75 0.69 -23.48
CA TYR A 41 14.69 1.24 -22.49
C TYR A 41 16.08 0.58 -22.53
N PHE A 42 16.37 -0.28 -23.51
CA PHE A 42 17.75 -0.67 -23.80
C PHE A 42 18.47 0.47 -24.53
N THR A 43 18.71 1.59 -23.85
CA THR A 43 19.75 2.53 -24.29
C THR A 43 21.09 2.11 -23.70
N PRO A 44 22.23 2.43 -24.35
CA PRO A 44 23.57 2.07 -23.87
C PRO A 44 23.94 2.60 -22.46
N GLU A 45 23.08 3.41 -21.84
CA GLU A 45 23.29 4.00 -20.51
C GLU A 45 22.89 3.10 -19.33
N TYR A 46 22.03 2.08 -19.51
CA TYR A 46 21.51 1.29 -18.39
C TYR A 46 22.39 0.08 -18.06
N SER A 47 23.21 0.20 -17.02
CA SER A 47 24.15 -0.85 -16.59
C SER A 47 23.56 -1.89 -15.62
N ASN A 48 22.24 -1.88 -15.35
CA ASN A 48 21.62 -2.79 -14.37
C ASN A 48 20.11 -3.01 -14.70
N VAL A 49 19.84 -4.02 -15.53
CA VAL A 49 18.54 -4.18 -16.22
C VAL A 49 17.42 -4.54 -15.24
N TRP A 50 17.73 -5.35 -14.22
CA TRP A 50 16.77 -5.76 -13.20
C TRP A 50 16.18 -4.59 -12.40
N ALA A 51 17.03 -3.63 -12.03
CA ALA A 51 16.57 -2.48 -11.28
C ALA A 51 15.76 -1.51 -12.16
N ALA A 52 16.10 -1.36 -13.44
CA ALA A 52 15.27 -0.62 -14.40
C ALA A 52 13.87 -1.26 -14.54
N MET A 53 13.80 -2.58 -14.72
CA MET A 53 12.53 -3.32 -14.74
C MET A 53 11.72 -3.10 -13.46
N PHE A 54 12.38 -3.17 -12.30
CA PHE A 54 11.73 -2.97 -11.02
C PHE A 54 11.14 -1.57 -10.90
N ILE A 55 11.94 -0.53 -11.18
CA ILE A 55 11.50 0.87 -11.06
C ILE A 55 10.32 1.13 -11.99
N GLN A 56 10.37 0.61 -13.22
CA GLN A 56 9.32 0.79 -14.21
C GLN A 56 8.00 0.11 -13.79
N SER A 57 8.07 -1.12 -13.29
CA SER A 57 6.90 -1.78 -12.68
C SER A 57 6.46 -1.06 -11.40
N ALA A 58 7.38 -0.62 -10.55
CA ALA A 58 7.04 -0.10 -9.24
C ALA A 58 6.44 1.31 -9.29
N LEU A 59 6.73 2.14 -10.30
CA LEU A 59 6.35 3.55 -10.30
C LEU A 59 4.82 3.75 -10.40
N VAL A 60 4.19 3.19 -11.44
CA VAL A 60 2.72 3.26 -11.57
C VAL A 60 2.02 2.49 -10.44
N TYR A 61 2.61 1.37 -10.03
CA TYR A 61 2.08 0.55 -8.95
C TYR A 61 2.05 1.31 -7.61
N SER A 62 3.16 1.94 -7.23
CA SER A 62 3.33 2.61 -5.94
C SER A 62 2.52 3.89 -5.81
N TYR A 63 2.40 4.70 -6.87
CA TYR A 63 1.60 5.93 -6.83
C TYR A 63 0.10 5.69 -6.89
N TYR A 64 -0.36 4.67 -7.62
CA TYR A 64 -1.77 4.54 -7.96
C TYR A 64 -2.36 3.19 -7.59
N LEU A 65 -1.84 2.09 -8.14
CA LEU A 65 -2.56 0.81 -8.01
C LEU A 65 -2.54 0.25 -6.58
N LEU A 66 -1.42 0.38 -5.88
CA LEU A 66 -1.30 -0.02 -4.49
C LEU A 66 -2.25 0.78 -3.58
N PRO A 67 -2.24 2.12 -3.59
CA PRO A 67 -3.20 2.88 -2.81
C PRO A 67 -4.66 2.60 -3.22
N PHE A 68 -4.96 2.45 -4.52
CA PHE A 68 -6.30 2.07 -4.98
C PHE A 68 -6.75 0.71 -4.45
N SER A 69 -5.88 -0.30 -4.50
CA SER A 69 -6.15 -1.62 -3.93
C SER A 69 -6.47 -1.49 -2.44
N MET A 70 -5.65 -0.78 -1.66
CA MET A 70 -5.86 -0.59 -0.23
C MET A 70 -7.15 0.16 0.11
N ILE A 71 -7.58 1.12 -0.72
CA ILE A 71 -8.88 1.81 -0.58
C ILE A 71 -10.02 0.80 -0.72
N VAL A 72 -9.95 -0.08 -1.72
CA VAL A 72 -10.97 -1.12 -1.90
C VAL A 72 -10.97 -2.08 -0.71
N VAL A 73 -9.81 -2.50 -0.22
CA VAL A 73 -9.71 -3.35 0.99
C VAL A 73 -10.34 -2.65 2.21
N CYS A 74 -10.03 -1.37 2.44
CA CYS A 74 -10.63 -0.58 3.54
C CYS A 74 -12.16 -0.60 3.46
N VAL A 75 -12.72 -0.31 2.29
CA VAL A 75 -14.16 -0.23 2.09
C VAL A 75 -14.82 -1.61 2.17
N MET A 76 -14.17 -2.66 1.69
CA MET A 76 -14.67 -4.03 1.83
C MET A 76 -14.70 -4.47 3.30
N ILE A 77 -13.67 -4.12 4.09
CA ILE A 77 -13.64 -4.43 5.53
C ILE A 77 -14.71 -3.63 6.29
N ALA A 78 -14.86 -2.34 6.00
CA ALA A 78 -15.90 -1.50 6.61
C ALA A 78 -17.31 -1.94 6.20
N GLY A 79 -17.53 -2.25 4.93
CA GLY A 79 -18.80 -2.73 4.40
C GLY A 79 -19.29 -4.04 5.01
N ARG A 80 -18.38 -4.89 5.51
CA ARG A 80 -18.76 -6.09 6.28
C ARG A 80 -19.34 -5.77 7.65
N GLU A 81 -19.00 -4.63 8.23
CA GLU A 81 -19.49 -4.23 9.55
C GLU A 81 -20.84 -3.52 9.46
N THR A 82 -21.07 -2.76 8.41
CA THR A 82 -22.41 -2.18 8.13
C THR A 82 -23.38 -3.22 7.58
N GLY A 83 -22.89 -4.25 6.88
CA GLY A 83 -23.72 -5.35 6.39
C GLY A 83 -24.38 -6.15 7.53
N ASN A 84 -25.69 -6.37 7.41
CA ASN A 84 -26.49 -7.15 8.37
C ASN A 84 -26.31 -6.73 9.84
N ASN A 85 -26.08 -5.42 10.09
CA ASN A 85 -25.84 -4.84 11.40
C ASN A 85 -24.67 -5.53 12.14
N GLY A 86 -23.62 -5.89 11.41
CA GLY A 86 -22.44 -6.59 11.95
C GLY A 86 -21.77 -5.85 13.10
N ILE A 87 -21.70 -4.52 13.00
CA ILE A 87 -21.12 -3.65 14.04
C ILE A 87 -21.96 -3.67 15.32
N LEU A 88 -23.30 -3.55 15.22
CA LEU A 88 -24.20 -3.62 16.38
C LEU A 88 -24.11 -4.99 17.07
N LYS A 89 -24.03 -6.08 16.30
CA LYS A 89 -23.84 -7.44 16.84
C LYS A 89 -22.51 -7.59 17.58
N MET A 90 -21.46 -6.94 17.10
CA MET A 90 -20.15 -6.92 17.75
C MET A 90 -20.14 -6.05 19.02
N LEU A 91 -20.79 -4.89 18.98
CA LEU A 91 -20.86 -3.96 20.11
C LEU A 91 -21.80 -4.44 21.24
N ALA A 92 -22.70 -5.38 20.96
CA ALA A 92 -23.49 -6.06 21.97
C ALA A 92 -22.66 -7.02 22.85
N LEU A 93 -21.47 -7.44 22.36
CA LEU A 93 -20.53 -8.22 23.16
C LEU A 93 -19.66 -7.28 24.01
N PRO A 94 -19.14 -7.72 25.18
CA PRO A 94 -18.26 -6.92 26.04
C PRO A 94 -16.85 -6.81 25.42
N VAL A 95 -16.76 -6.13 24.26
CA VAL A 95 -15.55 -5.91 23.47
C VAL A 95 -15.37 -4.41 23.29
N SER A 96 -14.16 -3.91 23.56
CA SER A 96 -13.89 -2.48 23.38
C SER A 96 -13.85 -2.11 21.89
N ARG A 97 -14.53 -1.02 21.52
CA ARG A 97 -14.47 -0.39 20.19
C ARG A 97 -13.04 -0.14 19.71
N TYR A 98 -12.20 0.34 20.62
CA TYR A 98 -10.81 0.67 20.34
C TYR A 98 -10.00 -0.57 19.91
N ALA A 99 -10.10 -1.67 20.65
CA ALA A 99 -9.45 -2.93 20.28
C ALA A 99 -10.00 -3.50 18.95
N LEU A 100 -11.29 -3.33 18.67
CA LEU A 100 -11.89 -3.78 17.41
C LEU A 100 -11.36 -2.99 16.21
N SER A 101 -11.26 -1.66 16.32
CA SER A 101 -10.66 -0.82 15.28
C SER A 101 -9.18 -1.14 15.06
N ALA A 102 -8.41 -1.33 16.14
CA ALA A 102 -7.01 -1.72 16.05
C ALA A 102 -6.82 -3.11 15.41
N ALA A 103 -7.66 -4.09 15.75
CA ALA A 103 -7.62 -5.42 15.13
C ALA A 103 -7.91 -5.36 13.63
N LYS A 104 -8.84 -4.51 13.19
CA LYS A 104 -9.13 -4.27 11.76
C LYS A 104 -7.96 -3.63 11.04
N PHE A 105 -7.29 -2.69 11.69
CA PHE A 105 -6.08 -2.10 11.13
C PHE A 105 -4.98 -3.15 10.95
N CYS A 106 -4.81 -4.08 11.89
CA CYS A 106 -3.89 -5.22 11.70
C CYS A 106 -4.27 -6.11 10.51
N VAL A 107 -5.56 -6.33 10.25
CA VAL A 107 -6.02 -7.06 9.06
C VAL A 107 -5.70 -6.28 7.77
N LEU A 108 -5.82 -4.96 7.77
CA LEU A 108 -5.40 -4.11 6.65
C LEU A 108 -3.90 -4.24 6.39
N LEU A 109 -3.06 -4.17 7.43
CA LEU A 109 -1.62 -4.36 7.29
C LEU A 109 -1.25 -5.75 6.75
N PHE A 110 -2.01 -6.78 7.13
CA PHE A 110 -1.81 -8.12 6.57
C PHE A 110 -2.14 -8.17 5.07
N TYR A 111 -3.22 -7.51 4.62
CA TYR A 111 -3.53 -7.43 3.19
C TYR A 111 -2.48 -6.65 2.41
N LEU A 112 -1.99 -5.54 2.96
CA LEU A 112 -0.87 -4.79 2.40
C LEU A 112 0.38 -5.67 2.26
N PHE A 113 0.71 -6.45 3.30
CA PHE A 113 1.83 -7.38 3.27
C PHE A 113 1.66 -8.47 2.20
N MET A 114 0.47 -9.07 2.11
CA MET A 114 0.15 -10.05 1.06
C MET A 114 0.28 -9.45 -0.33
N GLU A 115 -0.15 -8.21 -0.54
CA GLU A 115 -0.01 -7.52 -1.82
C GLU A 115 1.47 -7.29 -2.19
N MET A 116 2.32 -6.94 -1.23
CA MET A 116 3.77 -6.85 -1.44
C MET A 116 4.41 -8.18 -1.81
N VAL A 117 3.99 -9.28 -1.16
CA VAL A 117 4.48 -10.64 -1.49
C VAL A 117 4.08 -11.02 -2.91
N VAL A 118 2.84 -10.72 -3.31
CA VAL A 118 2.33 -11.02 -4.66
C VAL A 118 3.07 -10.20 -5.70
N PHE A 119 3.27 -8.90 -5.46
CA PHE A 119 4.07 -8.03 -6.34
C PHE A 119 5.50 -8.53 -6.50
N LEU A 120 6.17 -8.91 -5.41
CA LEU A 120 7.52 -9.46 -5.47
C LEU A 120 7.56 -10.78 -6.24
N ALA A 121 6.63 -11.70 -5.95
CA ALA A 121 6.58 -13.00 -6.61
C ALA A 121 6.27 -12.86 -8.12
N SER A 122 5.29 -12.03 -8.48
CA SER A 122 4.97 -11.78 -9.90
C SER A 122 6.14 -11.13 -10.61
N PHE A 123 6.80 -10.15 -9.99
CA PHE A 123 7.98 -9.49 -10.57
C PHE A 123 9.12 -10.46 -10.82
N VAL A 124 9.44 -11.32 -9.84
CA VAL A 124 10.50 -12.33 -10.00
C VAL A 124 10.17 -13.30 -11.13
N ILE A 125 8.94 -13.81 -11.19
CA ILE A 125 8.53 -14.75 -12.24
C ILE A 125 8.60 -14.10 -13.62
N ALA A 126 7.97 -12.94 -13.79
CA ALA A 126 7.94 -12.25 -15.08
C ALA A 126 9.34 -11.78 -15.50
N GLY A 127 10.12 -11.29 -14.55
CA GLY A 127 11.49 -10.85 -14.79
C GLY A 127 12.41 -11.99 -15.21
N LEU A 128 12.29 -13.18 -14.61
CA LEU A 128 13.06 -14.36 -15.03
C LEU A 128 12.69 -14.80 -16.45
N ILE A 129 11.40 -14.79 -16.79
CA ILE A 129 10.93 -15.11 -18.16
C ILE A 129 11.55 -14.12 -19.15
N ALA A 130 11.49 -12.82 -18.86
CA ALA A 130 12.04 -11.81 -19.75
C ALA A 130 13.58 -11.84 -19.85
N ALA A 131 14.28 -12.10 -18.74
CA ALA A 131 15.73 -12.26 -18.75
C ALA A 131 16.15 -13.44 -19.62
N SER A 132 15.43 -14.57 -19.54
CA SER A 132 15.69 -15.74 -20.36
C SER A 132 15.43 -15.53 -21.86
N SER A 133 14.43 -14.70 -22.22
CA SER A 133 14.07 -14.45 -23.62
C SER A 133 14.93 -13.39 -24.29
N THR A 134 15.53 -12.48 -23.52
CA THR A 134 16.35 -11.36 -24.03
C THR A 134 17.86 -11.55 -23.85
N GLY A 135 18.29 -12.66 -23.24
CA GLY A 135 19.71 -12.99 -23.08
C GLY A 135 20.42 -12.20 -21.98
N ILE A 136 19.67 -11.64 -21.01
CA ILE A 136 20.24 -10.93 -19.85
C ILE A 136 20.93 -11.96 -18.96
N THR A 137 22.24 -11.78 -18.73
CA THR A 137 23.07 -12.69 -17.91
C THR A 137 23.27 -12.18 -16.47
N GLU A 138 22.72 -11.02 -16.14
CA GLU A 138 22.79 -10.46 -14.79
C GLU A 138 22.04 -11.31 -13.77
N ALA A 139 22.69 -11.59 -12.63
CA ALA A 139 22.07 -12.30 -11.52
C ALA A 139 20.94 -11.47 -10.88
N LEU A 140 19.87 -12.16 -10.46
CA LEU A 140 18.72 -11.55 -9.79
C LEU A 140 19.17 -10.82 -8.50
N PRO A 141 18.95 -9.50 -8.37
CA PRO A 141 19.38 -8.74 -7.20
C PRO A 141 18.38 -8.83 -6.05
N ILE A 142 18.30 -10.00 -5.39
CA ILE A 142 17.31 -10.31 -4.34
C ILE A 142 17.31 -9.27 -3.20
N MET A 143 18.50 -8.85 -2.73
CA MET A 143 18.62 -7.88 -1.63
C MET A 143 18.07 -6.50 -2.02
N TYR A 144 18.26 -6.08 -3.27
CA TYR A 144 17.70 -4.84 -3.79
C TYR A 144 16.17 -4.91 -3.80
N LEU A 145 15.60 -6.00 -4.34
CA LEU A 145 14.16 -6.18 -4.41
C LEU A 145 13.51 -6.21 -3.02
N LEU A 146 14.10 -6.96 -2.08
CA LEU A 146 13.61 -7.00 -0.70
C LEU A 146 13.67 -5.64 -0.01
N LYS A 147 14.76 -4.88 -0.20
CA LYS A 147 14.90 -3.52 0.34
C LYS A 147 13.76 -2.62 -0.12
N TRP A 148 13.51 -2.55 -1.43
CA TRP A 148 12.49 -1.66 -1.98
C TRP A 148 11.06 -2.14 -1.69
N CYS A 149 10.77 -3.44 -1.74
CA CYS A 149 9.46 -3.96 -1.33
C CYS A 149 9.17 -3.70 0.16
N THR A 150 10.19 -3.83 1.02
CA THR A 150 10.06 -3.48 2.44
C THR A 150 9.83 -1.98 2.61
N GLY A 151 10.56 -1.15 1.85
CA GLY A 151 10.35 0.30 1.83
C GLY A 151 8.92 0.68 1.40
N LEU A 152 8.39 0.07 0.34
CA LEU A 152 7.02 0.25 -0.13
C LEU A 152 5.99 -0.14 0.93
N PHE A 153 6.21 -1.28 1.61
CA PHE A 153 5.37 -1.69 2.72
C PHE A 153 5.33 -0.64 3.82
N LEU A 154 6.50 -0.19 4.31
CA LEU A 154 6.61 0.73 5.43
C LEU A 154 6.06 2.12 5.10
N THR A 155 6.35 2.64 3.91
CA THR A 155 5.89 3.95 3.45
C THR A 155 4.38 3.99 3.23
N MET A 156 3.72 2.85 2.98
CA MET A 156 2.26 2.80 2.88
C MET A 156 1.52 2.75 4.21
N ILE A 157 2.18 2.45 5.34
CA ILE A 157 1.50 2.35 6.64
C ILE A 157 0.76 3.65 7.01
N PRO A 158 1.37 4.86 6.92
CA PRO A 158 0.68 6.11 7.19
C PRO A 158 -0.47 6.37 6.21
N SER A 159 -0.28 6.04 4.92
CA SER A 159 -1.31 6.20 3.89
C SER A 159 -2.52 5.31 4.16
N VAL A 160 -2.30 4.04 4.51
CA VAL A 160 -3.39 3.10 4.84
C VAL A 160 -4.11 3.53 6.10
N ALA A 161 -3.41 4.10 7.09
CA ALA A 161 -4.06 4.68 8.26
C ALA A 161 -4.95 5.87 7.89
N ALA A 162 -4.51 6.77 7.01
CA ALA A 162 -5.32 7.87 6.49
C ALA A 162 -6.55 7.36 5.72
N MET A 163 -6.36 6.39 4.83
CA MET A 163 -7.46 5.76 4.07
C MET A 163 -8.49 5.13 4.99
N TRP A 164 -8.04 4.38 5.99
CA TRP A 164 -8.92 3.77 6.97
C TRP A 164 -9.66 4.80 7.81
N ALA A 165 -8.98 5.87 8.24
CA ALA A 165 -9.62 6.96 8.97
C ALA A 165 -10.75 7.60 8.16
N ILE A 166 -10.49 7.91 6.88
CA ILE A 166 -11.53 8.41 5.96
C ILE A 166 -12.68 7.40 5.83
N THR A 167 -12.39 6.12 5.62
CA THR A 167 -13.43 5.09 5.50
C THR A 167 -14.31 4.98 6.75
N ILE A 168 -13.75 5.17 7.95
CA ILE A 168 -14.52 5.18 9.19
C ILE A 168 -15.29 6.49 9.41
N LEU A 169 -14.78 7.61 8.91
CA LEU A 169 -15.43 8.91 9.05
C LEU A 169 -16.68 9.06 8.17
N PHE A 170 -16.79 8.32 7.05
CA PHE A 170 -17.91 8.42 6.12
C PHE A 170 -18.77 7.16 6.08
N ASP A 171 -20.09 7.34 6.22
CA ASP A 171 -21.04 6.20 6.27
C ASP A 171 -21.36 5.66 4.88
N LYS A 172 -21.24 6.51 3.85
CA LYS A 172 -21.50 6.15 2.47
C LYS A 172 -20.22 5.60 1.83
N PRO A 173 -20.18 4.32 1.43
CA PRO A 173 -19.00 3.72 0.79
C PRO A 173 -18.52 4.52 -0.42
N LEU A 174 -19.45 5.02 -1.23
CA LEU A 174 -19.14 5.82 -2.43
C LEU A 174 -18.37 7.11 -2.09
N LEU A 175 -18.72 7.78 -0.98
CA LEU A 175 -18.06 9.01 -0.55
C LEU A 175 -16.65 8.70 -0.01
N SER A 176 -16.51 7.64 0.79
CA SER A 176 -15.20 7.16 1.25
C SER A 176 -14.28 6.81 0.09
N VAL A 177 -14.78 6.04 -0.90
CA VAL A 177 -14.00 5.70 -2.09
C VAL A 177 -13.64 6.96 -2.87
N GLY A 178 -14.62 7.81 -3.18
CA GLY A 178 -14.41 9.02 -3.99
C GLY A 178 -13.39 9.98 -3.38
N LEU A 179 -13.46 10.23 -2.07
CA LEU A 179 -12.51 11.12 -1.39
C LEU A 179 -11.10 10.51 -1.35
N ASN A 180 -10.98 9.22 -1.04
CA ASN A 180 -9.70 8.55 -1.05
C ASN A 180 -9.06 8.55 -2.45
N LEU A 181 -9.83 8.25 -3.49
CA LEU A 181 -9.35 8.31 -4.88
C LEU A 181 -8.92 9.72 -5.25
N PHE A 182 -9.71 10.73 -4.88
CA PHE A 182 -9.38 12.14 -5.10
C PHE A 182 -8.05 12.54 -4.46
N LEU A 183 -7.70 11.97 -3.30
CA LEU A 183 -6.41 12.22 -2.62
C LEU A 183 -5.24 11.41 -3.20
N VAL A 184 -5.47 10.29 -3.87
CA VAL A 184 -4.39 9.55 -4.53
C VAL A 184 -3.90 10.29 -5.78
N ILE A 185 -4.82 10.84 -6.58
CA ILE A 185 -4.52 11.48 -7.87
C ILE A 185 -3.43 12.59 -7.78
N PRO A 186 -3.51 13.58 -6.88
CA PRO A 186 -2.48 14.62 -6.77
C PRO A 186 -1.19 14.12 -6.13
N GLY A 187 -1.11 12.85 -5.70
CA GLY A 187 0.07 12.30 -5.03
C GLY A 187 1.36 12.48 -5.83
N VAL A 188 1.32 12.28 -7.16
CA VAL A 188 2.48 12.52 -8.03
C VAL A 188 2.87 14.00 -8.07
N LEU A 189 1.90 14.91 -8.10
CA LEU A 189 2.19 16.35 -8.12
C LEU A 189 2.82 16.78 -6.80
N VAL A 190 2.24 16.36 -5.67
CA VAL A 190 2.71 16.72 -4.33
C VAL A 190 4.09 16.13 -4.05
N ALA A 191 4.38 14.91 -4.53
CA ALA A 191 5.71 14.30 -4.47
C ALA A 191 6.81 15.15 -5.13
N ASN A 192 6.46 16.01 -6.09
CA ASN A 192 7.38 16.91 -6.77
C ASN A 192 7.43 18.32 -6.15
N THR A 193 6.86 18.50 -4.95
CA THR A 193 6.89 19.78 -4.20
C THR A 193 7.54 19.59 -2.84
N SER A 194 7.93 20.69 -2.18
CA SER A 194 8.44 20.66 -0.80
C SER A 194 7.42 20.18 0.25
N LEU A 195 6.14 20.06 -0.13
CA LEU A 195 5.04 19.63 0.75
C LEU A 195 4.87 18.11 0.82
N TRP A 196 5.69 17.33 0.09
CA TRP A 196 5.59 15.86 0.01
C TRP A 196 5.56 15.18 1.39
N ILE A 197 6.33 15.69 2.36
CA ILE A 197 6.45 15.12 3.71
C ILE A 197 5.11 15.14 4.46
N ALA A 198 4.23 16.12 4.17
CA ALA A 198 2.94 16.23 4.83
C ALA A 198 1.84 15.37 4.18
N TYR A 199 2.13 14.72 3.05
CA TYR A 199 1.13 14.07 2.21
C TYR A 199 1.33 12.55 2.13
N PRO A 200 0.69 11.75 3.00
CA PRO A 200 1.00 10.32 3.11
C PRO A 200 0.67 9.51 1.86
N TYR A 201 -0.27 9.97 1.02
CA TYR A 201 -0.66 9.29 -0.22
C TYR A 201 0.44 9.27 -1.29
N CYS A 202 1.48 10.10 -1.16
CA CYS A 202 2.59 10.11 -2.10
C CYS A 202 3.83 9.33 -1.63
N TYR A 203 3.88 8.87 -0.38
CA TYR A 203 5.10 8.33 0.23
C TYR A 203 5.70 7.13 -0.52
N SER A 204 4.88 6.15 -0.90
CA SER A 204 5.32 4.97 -1.66
C SER A 204 5.85 5.33 -3.03
N GLY A 205 5.15 6.21 -3.74
CA GLY A 205 5.53 6.68 -5.05
C GLY A 205 6.81 7.50 -5.02
N TYR A 206 6.92 8.41 -4.05
CA TYR A 206 8.10 9.25 -3.84
C TYR A 206 9.34 8.38 -3.57
N LEU A 207 9.22 7.34 -2.75
CA LEU A 207 10.29 6.37 -2.51
C LEU A 207 10.81 5.74 -3.82
N VAL A 208 9.90 5.33 -4.71
CA VAL A 208 10.29 4.77 -6.02
C VAL A 208 10.86 5.85 -6.94
N SER A 209 10.35 7.09 -6.89
CA SER A 209 10.92 8.21 -7.64
C SER A 209 12.35 8.55 -7.21
N CYS A 210 12.66 8.50 -5.91
CA CYS A 210 14.04 8.62 -5.41
C CYS A 210 14.92 7.49 -5.97
N SER A 211 14.41 6.25 -6.00
CA SER A 211 15.14 5.12 -6.57
C SER A 211 15.48 5.31 -8.05
N LEU A 212 14.58 5.93 -8.82
CA LEU A 212 14.80 6.26 -10.23
C LEU A 212 15.89 7.33 -10.40
N HIS A 213 15.89 8.35 -9.54
CA HIS A 213 16.87 9.44 -9.61
C HIS A 213 18.27 9.00 -9.20
N ASP A 214 18.38 8.17 -8.16
CA ASP A 214 19.64 7.49 -7.78
C ASP A 214 20.18 6.60 -8.92
N PHE A 215 19.29 6.12 -9.80
CA PHE A 215 19.65 5.27 -10.93
C PHE A 215 20.15 6.03 -12.16
N THR A 216 19.71 7.28 -12.34
CA THR A 216 20.06 8.12 -13.50
C THR A 216 21.24 9.06 -13.24
N THR A 217 21.57 9.31 -11.97
CA THR A 217 22.70 10.18 -11.59
C THR A 217 23.86 9.35 -11.03
N THR A 218 25.04 9.48 -11.62
CA THR A 218 26.26 8.75 -11.23
C THR A 218 26.72 9.15 -9.83
N GLY A 219 26.29 8.41 -8.79
CA GLY A 219 26.99 8.32 -7.51
C GLY A 219 26.71 9.40 -6.47
N VAL A 220 25.66 10.22 -6.60
CA VAL A 220 25.19 11.09 -5.51
C VAL A 220 23.82 10.60 -5.08
N SER A 221 23.74 9.90 -3.94
CA SER A 221 22.48 9.50 -3.32
C SER A 221 21.71 10.77 -2.91
N THR A 222 20.78 11.23 -3.73
CA THR A 222 19.94 12.37 -3.36
C THR A 222 18.69 11.87 -2.64
N GLY A 223 18.84 11.75 -1.32
CA GLY A 223 17.91 12.44 -0.44
C GLY A 223 16.54 11.79 -0.22
N PHE A 224 16.48 10.49 0.05
CA PHE A 224 15.44 10.06 1.01
C PHE A 224 15.93 10.43 2.41
N ASP A 225 15.71 11.67 2.80
CA ASP A 225 16.04 12.17 4.13
C ASP A 225 15.16 11.45 5.16
N LEU A 226 15.68 10.32 5.66
CA LEU A 226 15.01 9.44 6.62
C LEU A 226 14.52 10.24 7.84
N PHE A 227 15.27 11.28 8.20
CA PHE A 227 14.85 12.33 9.12
C PHE A 227 14.87 13.66 8.35
N PRO A 228 13.77 14.43 8.28
CA PRO A 228 12.60 14.42 9.17
C PRO A 228 11.43 13.52 8.74
N PHE A 229 11.52 12.83 7.59
CA PHE A 229 10.41 12.03 7.04
C PHE A 229 9.78 11.07 8.05
N LEU A 230 10.59 10.26 8.74
CA LEU A 230 10.11 9.22 9.65
C LEU A 230 9.29 9.80 10.80
N LEU A 231 9.68 10.99 11.30
CA LEU A 231 8.98 11.66 12.39
C LEU A 231 7.62 12.18 11.92
N CYS A 232 7.57 12.82 10.75
CA CYS A 232 6.30 13.26 10.15
C CYS A 232 5.38 12.08 9.81
N ALA A 233 5.91 11.03 9.20
CA ALA A 233 5.17 9.81 8.87
C ALA A 233 4.59 9.13 10.12
N ALA A 234 5.38 9.03 11.20
CA ALA A 234 4.93 8.47 12.47
C ALA A 234 3.85 9.32 13.14
N LEU A 235 3.98 10.65 13.10
CA LEU A 235 2.97 11.58 13.62
C LEU A 235 1.65 11.48 12.85
N ILE A 236 1.71 11.50 11.51
CA ILE A 236 0.54 11.35 10.65
C ILE A 236 -0.13 9.99 10.89
N PHE A 237 0.67 8.92 10.96
CA PHE A 237 0.18 7.58 11.28
C PHE A 237 -0.55 7.55 12.62
N ALA A 238 0.08 8.06 13.69
CA ALA A 238 -0.50 8.08 15.03
C ALA A 238 -1.80 8.90 15.08
N LEU A 239 -1.84 10.06 14.40
CA LEU A 239 -3.03 10.91 14.32
C LEU A 239 -4.17 10.20 13.60
N MET A 240 -3.92 9.68 12.39
CA MET A 240 -4.94 9.01 11.57
C MET A 240 -5.46 7.74 12.23
N LEU A 241 -4.55 6.95 12.82
CA LEU A 241 -4.95 5.76 13.58
C LEU A 241 -5.78 6.15 14.81
N SER A 242 -5.42 7.20 15.53
CA SER A 242 -6.20 7.70 16.67
C SER A 242 -7.60 8.15 16.26
N VAL A 243 -7.73 8.84 15.13
CA VAL A 243 -9.04 9.22 14.55
C VAL A 243 -9.85 7.98 14.22
N ALA A 244 -9.29 7.01 13.49
CA ALA A 244 -9.95 5.76 13.16
C ALA A 244 -10.40 4.99 14.42
N VAL A 245 -9.53 4.90 15.43
CA VAL A 245 -9.78 4.16 16.67
C VAL A 245 -10.85 4.83 17.53
N THR A 246 -10.87 6.15 17.61
CA THR A 246 -11.84 6.91 18.43
C THR A 246 -13.21 7.09 17.78
N ARG A 247 -13.27 7.14 16.45
CA ARG A 247 -14.53 7.30 15.70
C ARG A 247 -15.22 5.98 15.39
N PHE A 248 -14.52 4.85 15.46
CA PHE A 248 -15.06 3.54 15.14
C PHE A 248 -16.30 3.19 15.98
N GLY A 249 -17.42 2.90 15.31
CA GLY A 249 -18.67 2.46 15.95
C GLY A 249 -19.34 3.51 16.84
N LYS A 250 -18.85 4.76 16.89
CA LYS A 250 -19.48 5.82 17.68
C LYS A 250 -20.84 6.26 17.12
N LYS A 251 -21.02 6.15 15.80
CA LYS A 251 -22.24 6.57 15.09
C LYS A 251 -23.42 5.62 15.28
N GLU A 252 -23.15 4.36 15.66
CA GLU A 252 -24.15 3.29 15.80
C GLU A 252 -24.72 3.22 17.23
N MET A 253 -24.25 4.07 18.13
CA MET A 253 -24.62 4.10 19.55
C MET A 253 -25.48 5.32 19.91
N GLY A 254 -25.87 6.13 18.92
CA GLY A 254 -26.71 7.31 19.07
C GLY A 254 -28.10 7.11 18.48
#